data_AF-A0A7C5C9Z6-F1
#
_entry.id   AF-A0A7C5C9Z6-F1
#
_cell.length_a   1.000
_cell.length_b   1.000
_cell.length_c   1.000
_cell.angle_alpha   90.00
_cell.angle_beta   90.00
_cell.angle_gamma   90.00
#
_symmetry.space_group_name_H-M   'P 1'
#
loop_
_entity.id
_entity.type
_entity.pdbx_description
1 polymer ?
#
loop_
_entity_poly.entity_id
_entity_poly.type
_entity_poly.pdbx_seq_one_letter_code
_entity_poly.pdbx_strand_id
1 'polypeptide(L)' 'GGVTIHTVRRIATSGVDYISSGALTHSATSMDMSLKVMKDE' A
#
# COMPACT_ATOMS: atom_id res chain seq x y z
N GLY A 1 -7.60 6.31 13.95
CA GLY A 1 -7.53 5.11 13.09
C GLY A 1 -8.54 5.24 11.97
N GLY A 2 -8.25 4.75 10.76
CA GLY A 2 -9.10 4.94 9.57
C GLY A 2 -8.41 5.58 8.36
N VAL A 3 -7.09 5.40 8.23
CA VAL A 3 -6.35 5.84 7.05
C VAL A 3 -6.64 4.88 5.90
N THR A 4 -7.20 5.39 4.82
CA THR A 4 -7.49 4.67 3.58
C THR A 4 -6.97 5.48 2.40
N ILE A 5 -6.99 4.89 1.20
CA ILE A 5 -6.56 5.60 -0.02
C ILE A 5 -7.37 6.89 -0.27
N HIS A 6 -8.61 6.96 0.21
CA HIS A 6 -9.48 8.13 0.07
C HIS A 6 -9.26 9.19 1.16
N THR A 7 -8.65 8.84 2.30
CA THR A 7 -8.47 9.76 3.43
C THR A 7 -7.04 10.25 3.60
N VAL A 8 -6.05 9.46 3.14
CA VAL A 8 -4.61 9.74 3.37
C VAL A 8 -4.18 11.12 2.87
N ARG A 9 -4.64 11.55 1.69
CA ARG A 9 -4.28 12.86 1.13
C ARG A 9 -4.79 14.02 2.00
N ARG A 10 -6.05 13.96 2.44
CA ARG A 10 -6.64 14.99 3.30
C ARG A 10 -5.89 15.10 4.63
N ILE A 11 -5.45 13.97 5.18
CA ILE A 11 -4.66 13.93 6.42
C ILE A 11 -3.28 14.53 6.17
N ALA A 12 -2.60 14.19 5.06
CA ALA A 12 -1.30 14.77 4.74
C ALA A 12 -1.34 16.30 4.57
N THR A 13 -2.42 16.84 4.03
CA THR A 13 -2.57 18.30 3.85
C THR A 13 -2.78 19.06 5.15
N SER A 14 -3.01 18.41 6.30
CA SER A 14 -3.15 19.11 7.58
C SER A 14 -1.81 19.54 8.20
N GLY A 15 -0.68 19.30 7.52
CA GLY A 15 0.65 19.71 7.97
C GLY A 15 1.30 18.74 8.96
N VAL A 16 0.91 17.47 8.95
CA VAL A 16 1.54 16.42 9.77
C VAL A 16 2.83 15.91 9.12
N ASP A 17 3.83 15.63 9.94
CA ASP A 17 5.11 15.07 9.47
C ASP A 17 4.98 13.58 9.06
N TYR A 18 4.13 12.84 9.77
CA TYR A 18 3.96 11.41 9.58
C TYR A 18 2.51 10.96 9.72
N ILE A 19 2.16 9.90 9.00
CA ILE A 19 0.85 9.23 9.06
C ILE A 19 1.09 7.75 9.34
N SER A 20 0.49 7.22 10.41
CA SER A 20 0.49 5.78 10.69
C SER A 20 -0.73 5.09 10.08
N SER A 21 -0.52 3.89 9.51
CA SER A 21 -1.61 3.08 8.96
C SER A 21 -1.36 1.59 9.19
N GLY A 22 -2.14 0.98 10.09
CA GLY A 22 -2.10 -0.47 10.32
C GLY A 22 -2.65 -1.31 9.16
N ALA A 23 -3.39 -0.70 8.22
CA ALA A 23 -3.91 -1.40 7.05
C ALA A 23 -2.79 -1.94 6.15
N LEU A 24 -1.60 -1.34 6.22
CA LEU A 24 -0.43 -1.77 5.44
C LEU A 24 0.10 -3.14 5.88
N THR A 25 -0.15 -3.57 7.12
CA THR A 25 0.35 -4.84 7.66
C THR A 25 -0.73 -5.87 7.90
N HIS A 26 -1.92 -5.45 8.33
CA HIS A 26 -3.00 -6.38 8.70
C HIS A 26 -4.07 -6.56 7.62
N SER A 27 -4.04 -5.76 6.54
CA SER A 27 -5.11 -5.75 5.53
C SER A 27 -4.60 -5.52 4.11
N ALA A 28 -3.29 -5.64 3.87
CA ALA A 28 -2.73 -5.54 2.55
C ALA A 28 -3.10 -6.76 1.71
N THR A 29 -3.63 -6.54 0.51
CA THR A 29 -3.93 -7.62 -0.44
C THR A 29 -2.63 -8.19 -0.99
N SER A 30 -2.53 -9.53 -1.05
CA SER A 30 -1.38 -10.20 -1.66
C SER A 30 -1.30 -9.89 -3.15
N MET A 31 -0.09 -9.66 -3.64
CA MET A 31 0.17 -9.49 -5.07
C MET A 31 0.32 -10.86 -5.72
N ASP A 32 -0.46 -11.12 -6.76
CA ASP A 32 -0.32 -12.34 -7.56
C ASP A 32 0.90 -12.24 -8.48
N MET A 33 1.79 -13.23 -8.40
CA MET A 33 3.05 -13.26 -9.14
C MET A 33 3.30 -14.66 -9.68
N SER A 34 3.70 -14.75 -10.95
CA SER A 34 4.11 -16.01 -11.57
C SER A 34 5.48 -15.87 -12.21
N LEU A 35 6.29 -16.92 -12.08
CA LEU A 35 7.60 -17.03 -12.71
C LEU A 35 7.45 -17.83 -14.01
N LYS A 36 7.67 -17.18 -15.15
CA LYS A 36 7.68 -17.83 -16.47
C LYS A 36 9.12 -18.00 -16.94
N VAL A 37 9.62 -19.24 -16.89
CA VAL A 37 10.95 -19.57 -17.43
C VAL A 37 10.85 -19.65 -18.95
N MET A 38 11.62 -18.82 -19.63
CA MET A 38 11.80 -18.87 -21.08
C MET A 38 13.20 -19.43 -21.36
N LYS A 39 13.30 -20.32 -22.35
CA LYS A 39 14.58 -20.80 -22.87
C LYS A 39 14.92 -19.93 -24.07
N ASP A 40 16.12 -19.35 -24.08
CA ASP A 40 16.65 -18.71 -25.28
C ASP A 40 17.12 -19.81 -26.26
N GLU A 41 16.79 -19.67 -27.55
CA GLU A 41 17.19 -20.58 -28.63
C GLU A 41 18.67 -20.46 -29.00
#